data_AF-A0A6J4FH65-F1
#
_entry.id   AF-A0A6J4FH65-F1
#
_cell.length_a   1.000
_cell.length_b   1.000
_cell.length_c   1.000
_cell.angle_alpha   90.00
_cell.angle_beta   90.00
_cell.angle_gamma   90.00
#
_symmetry.space_group_name_H-M   'P 1'
#
loop_
_entity.id
_entity.type
_entity.pdbx_description
1 polymer ?
#
loop_
_entity_poly.entity_id
_entity_poly.type
_entity_poly.pdbx_seq_one_letter_code
_entity_poly.pdbx_strand_id
1 'polypeptide(L)' 'MAVNPEHVARAANDLLDHYGQAALDVAKTQVERASRASDHLALDHALMVLSEIERHQGSSSTPVT' A
#
# COMPACT_ATOMS: atom_id res chain seq x y z
N MET A 1 -15.72 -10.71 -4.99
CA MET A 1 -14.58 -11.33 -4.26
C MET A 1 -14.10 -10.32 -3.25
N ALA A 2 -14.09 -10.67 -1.96
CA ALA A 2 -13.61 -9.77 -0.93
C ALA A 2 -12.08 -9.73 -0.96
N VAL A 3 -11.52 -8.53 -0.95
CA VAL A 3 -10.08 -8.32 -0.80
C VAL A 3 -9.68 -8.86 0.57
N ASN A 4 -8.75 -9.83 0.60
CA ASN A 4 -8.30 -10.42 1.87
C ASN A 4 -7.29 -9.48 2.54
N PRO A 5 -7.56 -8.99 3.76
CA PRO A 5 -6.69 -8.03 4.44
C PRO A 5 -5.30 -8.61 4.76
N GLU A 6 -5.17 -9.93 4.95
CA GLU A 6 -3.86 -10.56 5.13
C GLU A 6 -2.99 -10.54 3.86
N HIS A 7 -3.62 -10.62 2.67
CA HIS A 7 -2.90 -10.44 1.41
C HIS A 7 -2.44 -9.00 1.21
N VAL A 8 -3.26 -8.03 1.64
CA VAL A 8 -2.90 -6.61 1.63
C VAL A 8 -1.67 -6.36 2.51
N ALA A 9 -1.70 -6.82 3.76
CA ALA A 9 -0.62 -6.62 4.72
C ALA A 9 0.69 -7.28 4.23
N ARG A 10 0.59 -8.50 3.67
CA ARG A 10 1.76 -9.18 3.11
C ARG A 10 2.32 -8.44 1.88
N ALA A 11 1.48 -7.96 0.97
CA ALA A 11 1.91 -7.19 -0.19
C ALA A 11 2.53 -5.84 0.22
N ALA A 12 1.95 -5.15 1.20
CA ALA A 12 2.50 -3.92 1.77
C ALA A 12 3.88 -4.16 2.40
N ASN A 13 4.04 -5.24 3.16
CA ASN A 13 5.31 -5.59 3.80
C ASN A 13 6.37 -5.98 2.77
N ASP A 14 6.01 -6.73 1.73
CA ASP A 14 6.91 -7.10 0.63
C ASP A 14 7.37 -5.86 -0.16
N LEU A 15 6.45 -4.92 -0.44
CA LEU A 15 6.77 -3.63 -1.05
C LEU A 15 7.71 -2.80 -0.17
N LEU A 16 7.49 -2.77 1.14
CA LEU A 16 8.34 -2.05 2.09
C LEU A 16 9.73 -2.69 2.22
N ASP A 17 9.82 -4.01 2.25
CA ASP A 17 11.09 -4.73 2.30
C ASP A 17 11.90 -4.53 1.01
N HIS A 18 11.23 -4.62 -0.14
CA HIS A 18 11.88 -4.53 -1.46
C HIS A 18 12.22 -3.10 -1.89
N TYR A 19 11.33 -2.13 -1.65
CA TYR A 19 11.47 -0.75 -2.11
C TYR A 19 11.79 0.25 -0.99
N GLY A 20 11.65 -0.13 0.29
CA GLY A 20 11.93 0.75 1.44
C GLY A 20 11.11 2.05 1.38
N GLN A 21 11.83 3.17 1.31
CA GLN A 21 11.24 4.51 1.21
C GLN A 21 10.46 4.75 -0.10
N ALA A 22 10.77 4.01 -1.18
CA ALA A 22 10.06 4.15 -2.46
C ALA A 22 8.75 3.34 -2.53
N ALA A 23 8.48 2.48 -1.54
CA ALA A 23 7.26 1.65 -1.51
C ALA A 23 5.97 2.48 -1.57
N LEU A 24 5.98 3.65 -0.92
CA LEU A 24 4.87 4.60 -0.91
C LEU A 24 4.58 5.13 -2.33
N ASP A 25 5.62 5.50 -3.06
CA ASP A 25 5.52 6.09 -4.40
C ASP A 25 5.05 5.05 -5.43
N VAL A 26 5.53 3.82 -5.29
CA VAL A 26 5.09 2.67 -6.09
C VAL A 26 3.61 2.36 -5.82
N ALA A 27 3.17 2.35 -4.57
CA ALA A 27 1.77 2.09 -4.23
C ALA A 27 0.84 3.21 -4.73
N LYS A 28 1.25 4.48 -4.64
CA LYS A 28 0.52 5.61 -5.23
C LYS A 28 0.38 5.48 -6.75
N THR A 29 1.45 5.10 -7.43
CA THR A 29 1.43 4.86 -8.88
C THR A 29 0.46 3.73 -9.25
N GLN A 30 0.37 2.67 -8.44
CA GLN A 30 -0.58 1.59 -8.66
C GLN A 30 -2.03 2.03 -8.45
N VAL A 31 -2.31 2.84 -7.42
CA VAL A 31 -3.64 3.45 -7.20
C VAL A 31 -4.04 4.31 -8.39
N GLU A 32 -3.15 5.17 -8.90
CA GLU A 32 -3.43 5.99 -10.08
C GLU A 32 -3.73 5.15 -11.33
N ARG A 33 -2.98 4.07 -11.55
CA ARG A 33 -3.21 3.16 -12.69
C ARG A 33 -4.55 2.43 -12.56
N ALA A 34 -4.87 1.91 -11.38
CA ALA A 34 -6.13 1.22 -11.12
C ALA A 34 -7.34 2.17 -11.27
N SER A 35 -7.19 3.41 -10.82
CA SER A 35 -8.18 4.48 -11.00
C SER A 35 -8.39 4.80 -12.49
N ARG A 36 -7.32 4.96 -13.27
CA ARG A 36 -7.40 5.20 -14.73
C ARG A 36 -8.02 4.02 -15.49
N ALA A 37 -7.80 2.79 -15.01
CA ALA A 37 -8.39 1.59 -15.60
C ALA A 37 -9.90 1.43 -15.29
N SER A 38 -10.48 2.30 -14.47
CA SER A 38 -11.86 2.16 -13.93
C SER A 38 -12.10 0.81 -13.24
N ASP A 39 -11.03 0.16 -12.77
CA ASP A 39 -11.08 -1.13 -12.11
C ASP A 39 -11.23 -0.90 -10.61
N HIS A 40 -12.50 -0.81 -10.19
CA HIS A 40 -12.86 -0.40 -8.84
C HIS A 40 -12.37 -1.39 -7.76
N LEU A 41 -12.25 -2.67 -8.12
CA LEU A 41 -11.81 -3.71 -7.19
C LEU A 41 -10.29 -3.70 -7.03
N ALA A 42 -9.55 -3.46 -8.11
CA ALA A 42 -8.11 -3.22 -8.06
C ALA A 42 -7.78 -1.90 -7.34
N LEU A 43 -8.59 -0.87 -7.52
CA LEU A 43 -8.43 0.43 -6.86
C LEU A 43 -8.63 0.31 -5.34
N ASP A 44 -9.70 -0.34 -4.91
CA ASP A 44 -9.98 -0.60 -3.49
C ASP A 44 -8.83 -1.38 -2.83
N HIS A 45 -8.34 -2.42 -3.51
CA HIS A 45 -7.19 -3.18 -3.04
C HIS A 45 -5.90 -2.33 -2.95
N ALA A 46 -5.60 -1.53 -3.98
CA ALA A 46 -4.41 -0.69 -4.02
C ALA A 46 -4.45 0.42 -2.95
N LEU A 47 -5.63 0.97 -2.66
CA LEU A 47 -5.84 1.95 -1.59
C LEU A 47 -5.61 1.32 -0.20
N MET A 48 -6.10 0.09 0.03
CA MET A 48 -5.82 -0.62 1.28
C MET A 48 -4.32 -0.88 1.48
N VAL A 49 -3.62 -1.29 0.41
CA VAL A 49 -2.15 -1.50 0.46
C VAL A 49 -1.42 -0.19 0.74
N LEU A 50 -1.81 0.91 0.08
CA LEU A 50 -1.23 2.23 0.32
C LEU A 50 -1.40 2.68 1.78
N SER A 51 -2.62 2.58 2.32
CA SER A 51 -2.88 2.96 3.71
C SER A 51 -2.09 2.12 4.73
N GLU A 52 -1.86 0.83 4.45
CA GLU A 52 -1.03 0.00 5.32
C GLU A 52 0.45 0.36 5.25
N ILE A 53 0.95 0.68 4.05
CA ILE A 53 2.32 1.19 3.86
C ILE A 53 2.50 2.52 4.59
N GLU A 54 1.54 3.44 4.48
CA GLU A 54 1.53 4.71 5.21
C GLU A 54 1.51 4.50 6.72
N ARG A 55 0.73 3.53 7.21
CA ARG A 55 0.70 3.17 8.64
C ARG A 55 2.07 2.67 9.11
N HIS A 56 2.72 1.79 8.36
CA HIS A 56 4.05 1.28 8.72
C HIS A 56 5.14 2.36 8.67
N GLN A 57 5.14 3.23 7.66
CA GLN A 57 6.10 4.33 7.55
C GLN A 57 5.85 5.45 8.57
N GLY A 58 4.58 5.75 8.86
CA GLY A 58 4.17 6.71 9.87
C GLY A 58 4.48 6.21 11.29
N SER A 59 4.25 4.93 11.58
CA SER A 59 4.68 4.29 12.83
C SER A 59 6.19 4.17 12.96
N SER A 60 6.92 4.02 11.85
CA SER A 60 8.38 4.05 11.85
C SER A 60 8.96 5.46 12.03
N SER A 61 8.15 6.52 11.94
CA SER A 61 8.57 7.93 12.05
C SER A 61 8.29 8.57 13.42
N THR A 62 7.88 7.79 14.43
CA THR A 62 7.92 8.26 15.83
C THR A 62 9.15 7.69 16.53
N PRO A 63 10.29 8.43 16.58
CA PRO A 63 11.22 8.22 17.66
C PRO A 63 10.52 8.70 18.93
N VAL A 64 10.02 7.77 19.73
CA VAL A 64 9.63 8.09 21.11
C VAL A 64 10.94 8.39 21.84
N THR A 65 11.27 9.68 21.96
CA THR A 65 12.26 10.22 22.90
C THR A 65 11.54 10.63 24.16
#